data_AF-A0A377NGN3-F1
#
_entry.id   AF-A0A377NGN3-F1
#
_cell.length_a   1.000
_cell.length_b   1.000
_cell.length_c   1.000
_cell.angle_alpha   90.00
_cell.angle_beta   90.00
_cell.angle_gamma   90.00
#
_symmetry.space_group_name_H-M   'P 1'
#
loop_
_entity.id
_entity.type
_entity.pdbx_description
1 polymer ?
#
loop_
_entity_poly.entity_id
_entity_poly.type
_entity_poly.pdbx_seq_one_letter_code
_entity_poly.pdbx_strand_id
1 'polypeptide(L)'
;MHANEDEYALVLEGTARIAYGDEVIDAKTGDSLLLKRGIPHAWANRTDQPMRLLMTCTPGGVEIALRLIAAQDFERLGAIGESLAVTVLGPTPF
;
A
#
# COMPACT_ATOMS: atom_id res chain seq x y z
N MET A 1 3.98 -4.73 5.34
CA MET A 1 3.16 -5.93 5.63
C MET A 1 2.33 -5.63 6.85
N HIS A 2 1.01 -5.72 6.71
CA HIS A 2 0.05 -5.49 7.78
C HIS A 2 -0.15 -6.77 8.57
N ALA A 3 -0.15 -6.72 9.90
CA ALA A 3 -0.57 -7.85 10.73
C ALA A 3 -2.08 -7.83 11.02
N ASN A 4 -2.69 -6.65 11.01
CA ASN A 4 -4.05 -6.43 11.48
C ASN A 4 -5.05 -6.18 10.34
N GLU A 5 -4.67 -5.41 9.33
CA GLU A 5 -5.57 -4.95 8.28
C GLU A 5 -5.42 -5.76 7.00
N ASP A 6 -6.55 -6.07 6.38
CA ASP A 6 -6.57 -6.31 4.94
C ASP A 6 -6.75 -4.96 4.24
N GLU A 7 -6.08 -4.78 3.10
CA GLU A 7 -6.27 -3.62 2.23
C GLU A 7 -6.96 -4.03 0.94
N TYR A 8 -7.91 -3.21 0.48
CA TYR A 8 -8.52 -3.34 -0.84
C TYR A 8 -8.09 -2.17 -1.71
N ALA A 9 -7.50 -2.49 -2.87
CA ALA A 9 -7.06 -1.54 -3.87
C ALA A 9 -7.99 -1.57 -5.07
N LEU A 10 -8.48 -0.39 -5.49
CA LEU A 10 -9.21 -0.19 -6.74
C LEU A 10 -8.48 0.83 -7.60
N VAL A 11 -8.15 0.46 -8.84
CA VAL A 11 -7.53 1.38 -9.79
C VAL A 11 -8.61 2.25 -10.44
N LEU A 12 -8.59 3.53 -10.13
CA LEU A 12 -9.52 4.53 -10.68
C LEU A 12 -8.99 5.17 -11.97
N GLU A 13 -7.67 5.23 -12.13
CA GLU A 13 -7.00 5.83 -13.28
C GLU A 13 -5.60 5.24 -13.43
N GLY A 14 -5.16 5.00 -14.67
CA GLY A 14 -3.81 4.57 -15.01
C GLY A 14 -3.57 3.07 -14.83
N THR A 15 -2.32 2.72 -14.49
CA THR A 15 -1.89 1.34 -14.23
C THR A 15 -1.02 1.30 -12.98
N ALA A 16 -1.43 0.49 -12.01
CA ALA A 16 -0.71 0.28 -10.77
C ALA A 16 0.12 -1.00 -10.86
N ARG A 17 1.44 -0.88 -10.65
CA ARG A 17 2.29 -2.05 -10.47
C ARG A 17 2.26 -2.45 -9.01
N ILE A 18 1.74 -3.63 -8.72
CA ILE A 18 1.50 -4.14 -7.37
C ILE A 18 2.38 -5.36 -7.14
N ALA A 19 3.17 -5.35 -6.07
CA ALA A 19 3.80 -6.54 -5.53
C ALA A 19 2.86 -7.15 -4.49
N TYR A 20 2.67 -8.45 -4.53
CA TYR A 20 1.85 -9.19 -3.58
C TYR A 20 2.45 -10.58 -3.34
N GLY A 21 3.08 -10.76 -2.18
CA GLY A 21 3.91 -11.93 -1.92
C GLY A 21 5.02 -12.03 -2.97
N ASP A 22 5.04 -13.15 -3.69
CA ASP A 22 6.03 -13.44 -4.74
C ASP A 22 5.56 -13.00 -6.14
N GLU A 23 4.36 -12.41 -6.26
CA GLU A 23 3.77 -11.99 -7.52
C GLU A 23 3.95 -10.49 -7.77
N VAL A 24 4.06 -10.14 -9.05
CA VAL A 24 3.99 -8.75 -9.52
C VAL A 24 2.90 -8.63 -10.57
N ILE A 25 1.96 -7.72 -10.34
CA ILE A 25 0.74 -7.56 -11.12
C ILE A 25 0.68 -6.11 -11.62
N ASP A 26 0.47 -5.90 -12.91
CA ASP A 26 0.14 -4.58 -13.46
C ASP A 26 -1.40 -4.47 -13.58
N ALA A 27 -2.02 -3.86 -12.57
CA ALA A 27 -3.47 -3.68 -12.47
C ALA A 27 -3.91 -2.41 -13.21
N LYS A 28 -4.95 -2.51 -14.05
CA LYS A 28 -5.44 -1.42 -14.90
C LYS A 28 -6.70 -0.79 -14.31
N THR A 29 -7.09 0.38 -14.81
CA THR A 29 -8.35 1.04 -14.45
C THR A 29 -9.52 0.05 -14.44
N GLY A 30 -10.25 0.00 -13.33
CA GLY A 30 -11.37 -0.91 -13.10
C GLY A 30 -10.99 -2.22 -12.38
N ASP A 31 -9.71 -2.61 -12.40
CA ASP A 31 -9.23 -3.75 -11.64
C ASP A 31 -9.22 -3.46 -10.15
N SER A 32 -9.45 -4.51 -9.37
CA SER A 32 -9.37 -4.44 -7.92
C SER A 32 -8.71 -5.66 -7.30
N LEU A 33 -8.00 -5.44 -6.20
CA LEU A 33 -7.19 -6.43 -5.52
C LEU A 33 -7.45 -6.39 -4.02
N LEU A 34 -7.59 -7.57 -3.42
CA LEU A 34 -7.55 -7.74 -1.97
C LEU A 34 -6.12 -8.10 -1.54
N LEU A 35 -5.45 -7.18 -0.88
CA LEU A 35 -4.13 -7.34 -0.28
C LEU A 35 -4.31 -7.84 1.15
N LYS A 36 -4.25 -9.15 1.33
CA LYS A 36 -4.48 -9.76 2.64
C LYS A 36 -3.37 -9.42 3.64
N ARG A 37 -3.76 -9.26 4.90
CA ARG A 37 -2.84 -9.20 6.04
C ARG A 37 -1.89 -10.40 6.03
N GLY A 38 -0.69 -10.21 6.58
CA GLY A 38 0.36 -11.23 6.63
C GLY A 38 1.02 -11.53 5.28
N ILE A 39 0.58 -10.90 4.19
CA ILE A 39 1.23 -10.99 2.89
C ILE A 39 1.91 -9.66 2.58
N PRO A 40 3.24 -9.63 2.36
CA PRO A 40 3.94 -8.44 1.93
C PRO A 40 3.36 -7.88 0.64
N HIS A 41 3.13 -6.57 0.60
CA HIS A 41 2.67 -5.91 -0.62
C HIS A 41 3.18 -4.48 -0.70
N ALA A 42 3.21 -3.97 -1.93
CA ALA A 42 3.57 -2.60 -2.27
C ALA A 42 2.95 -2.24 -3.62
N TRP A 43 2.86 -0.94 -3.92
CA TRP A 43 2.39 -0.45 -5.21
C TRP A 43 3.27 0.69 -5.72
N ALA A 44 3.34 0.86 -7.04
CA ALA A 44 4.04 1.96 -7.67
C ALA A 44 3.36 2.38 -8.97
N ASN A 45 3.45 3.68 -9.27
CA ASN A 45 3.24 4.17 -10.63
C ASN A 45 4.57 4.07 -11.39
N ARG A 46 4.59 3.28 -12.47
CA ARG A 46 5.78 3.05 -13.32
C ARG A 46 5.73 3.82 -14.63
N THR A 47 4.81 4.75 -14.74
CA THR A 47 4.59 5.58 -15.92
C THR A 47 4.78 7.05 -15.57
N ASP A 48 4.84 7.89 -16.59
CA ASP A 48 4.81 9.35 -16.48
C ASP A 48 3.38 9.92 -16.48
N GLN A 49 2.37 9.06 -16.59
CA GLN A 49 0.96 9.43 -16.58
C GLN A 49 0.37 9.38 -15.16
N PRO A 50 -0.71 10.13 -14.88
CA PRO A 50 -1.40 10.03 -13.60
C PRO A 50 -1.88 8.60 -13.30
N MET A 51 -1.82 8.25 -12.02
CA MET A 51 -2.38 7.02 -11.47
C MET A 51 -3.21 7.37 -10.23
N ARG A 52 -4.41 6.81 -10.13
CA ARG A 52 -5.28 6.99 -8.95
C ARG A 52 -5.70 5.64 -8.40
N LEU A 53 -5.38 5.42 -7.14
CA LEU A 53 -5.79 4.26 -6.35
C LEU A 53 -6.78 4.72 -5.27
N LEU A 54 -7.88 3.99 -5.15
CA LEU A 54 -8.69 4.01 -3.94
C LEU A 54 -8.25 2.83 -3.07
N MET A 55 -7.75 3.15 -1.88
CA MET A 55 -7.36 2.17 -0.88
C MET A 55 -8.36 2.20 0.28
N THR A 56 -8.83 1.04 0.70
CA THR A 56 -9.63 0.89 1.91
C THR A 56 -9.00 -0.17 2.81
N CYS A 57 -8.84 0.14 4.09
CA CYS A 57 -8.24 -0.78 5.07
C CYS A 57 -9.31 -1.25 6.04
N THR A 58 -9.29 -2.52 6.43
CA THR A 58 -10.18 -3.05 7.46
C THR A 58 -9.45 -4.03 8.37
N PRO A 59 -9.41 -3.79 9.70
CA PRO A 59 -9.91 -2.61 10.41
C PRO A 59 -9.28 -1.27 9.98
N GLY A 60 -9.87 -0.14 10.37
CA GLY A 60 -9.30 1.19 10.05
C GLY A 60 -8.22 1.62 11.04
N GLY A 61 -7.50 2.70 10.73
CA GLY A 61 -6.51 3.35 11.58
C GLY A 61 -5.14 3.45 10.92
N VAL A 62 -4.77 2.49 10.08
CA VAL A 62 -3.46 2.45 9.41
C VAL A 62 -3.26 3.58 8.39
N GLU A 63 -4.34 4.16 7.87
CA GLU A 63 -4.30 5.29 6.93
C GLU A 63 -3.65 6.56 7.52
N ILE A 64 -3.49 6.65 8.84
CA ILE A 64 -2.73 7.74 9.47
C ILE A 64 -1.28 7.79 8.97
N ALA A 65 -0.70 6.62 8.65
CA ALA A 65 0.65 6.52 8.09
C ALA A 65 0.79 7.31 6.80
N LEU A 66 -0.24 7.28 5.92
CA LEU A 66 -0.23 8.04 4.66
C LEU A 66 -0.14 9.55 4.89
N ARG A 67 -0.76 10.06 5.95
CA ARG A 67 -0.68 11.49 6.31
C ARG A 67 0.72 11.86 6.79
N LEU A 68 1.36 11.00 7.59
CA LEU A 68 2.72 11.23 8.07
C LEU A 68 3.74 11.15 6.93
N ILE A 69 3.57 10.18 6.01
CA ILE A 69 4.40 10.06 4.81
C ILE A 69 4.27 11.32 3.95
N ALA A 70 3.05 11.80 3.71
CA ALA A 70 2.83 13.03 2.94
C ALA A 70 3.46 14.27 3.61
N ALA A 71 3.46 14.32 4.95
CA ALA A 71 4.12 15.36 5.72
C ALA A 71 5.65 15.18 5.83
N GLN A 72 6.20 14.08 5.32
CA GLN A 72 7.60 13.66 5.50
C GLN A 72 8.02 13.56 6.98
N ASP A 73 7.07 13.26 7.87
CA ASP A 73 7.29 13.08 9.30
C ASP A 73 7.69 11.62 9.60
N PHE A 74 8.88 11.25 9.13
CA PHE A 74 9.39 9.88 9.25
C PHE A 74 9.76 9.50 10.68
N GLU A 75 10.09 10.47 11.53
CA GLU A 75 10.33 10.24 12.96
C GLU A 75 9.05 9.74 13.64
N ARG A 76 7.94 10.47 13.46
CA ARG A 76 6.65 10.06 14.02
C ARG A 76 6.14 8.79 13.37
N LEU A 77 6.35 8.60 12.07
CA LEU A 77 6.01 7.37 11.38
C LEU A 77 6.72 6.17 12.00
N GLY A 78 8.02 6.30 12.29
CA GLY A 78 8.80 5.29 13.00
C GLY A 78 8.26 5.04 14.41
N ALA A 79 7.96 6.10 15.15
CA ALA A 79 7.45 6.00 16.52
C ALA A 79 6.09 5.29 16.63
N ILE A 80 5.22 5.40 15.61
CA ILE A 80 3.91 4.74 15.61
C ILE A 80 3.89 3.40 14.87
N GLY A 81 4.95 3.04 14.15
CA GLY A 81 4.94 1.87 13.25
C GLY A 81 4.55 0.56 13.94
N GLU A 82 5.10 0.32 15.13
CA GLU A 82 4.72 -0.84 15.96
C GLU A 82 3.25 -0.82 16.38
N SER A 83 2.72 0.35 16.76
CA SER A 83 1.32 0.51 17.17
C SER A 83 0.33 0.29 16.02
N LEU A 84 0.77 0.50 14.77
CA LEU A 84 0.00 0.19 13.57
C LEU A 84 0.13 -1.28 13.15
N ALA A 85 0.98 -2.07 13.83
CA ALA A 85 1.28 -3.45 13.47
C ALA A 85 1.69 -3.61 11.99
N VAL A 86 2.46 -2.65 11.49
CA VAL A 86 3.00 -2.65 10.12
C VAL A 86 4.51 -2.89 10.17
N THR A 87 4.97 -3.90 9.44
CA THR A 87 6.39 -4.15 9.22
C THR A 87 6.77 -3.73 7.80
N VAL A 88 7.77 -2.84 7.68
CA VAL A 88 8.39 -2.48 6.39
C VAL A 88 9.49 -3.49 6.10
N LEU A 89 9.36 -4.24 5.00
CA LEU A 89 10.29 -5.34 4.67
C LEU A 89 11.37 -4.87 3.69
N GLY A 90 10.99 -4.38 2.51
CA GLY A 90 11.88 -3.76 1.53
C GLY A 90 13.05 -4.63 1.01
N PRO A 91 13.67 -4.24 -0.12
CA PRO A 91 13.12 -3.37 -1.16
C PRO A 91 11.96 -4.07 -1.92
N THR A 92 11.22 -3.31 -2.73
CA THR A 92 10.21 -3.87 -3.63
C THR A 92 10.86 -4.60 -4.81
N PRO A 93 10.23 -5.64 -5.39
CA PRO A 93 10.79 -6.43 -6.48
C PRO A 93 10.72 -5.73 -7.86
N PHE A 94 10.57 -4.41 -7.91
CA PHE A 94 10.49 -3.62 -9.14
C PHE A 94 11.20 -2.27 -9.00
#